data_AF-A0A257HD76-F1
#
_entry.id   AF-A0A257HD76-F1
#
_cell.length_a   1.000
_cell.length_b   1.000
_cell.length_c   1.000
_cell.angle_alpha   90.00
_cell.angle_beta   90.00
_cell.angle_gamma   90.00
#
_symmetry.space_group_name_H-M   'P 1'
#
loop_
_entity.id
_entity.type
_entity.pdbx_description
1 polymer ?
#
loop_
_entity_poly.entity_id
_entity_poly.type
_entity_poly.pdbx_seq_one_letter_code
_entity_poly.pdbx_strand_id
1 'polypeptide(L)'
;MPRIHVCSLRRLPQTVEETGARDVVTLIKNIAQVATPQPVVRERHLALDFADIVVPTEGQVMANETHVSDLLRFVRRWDRVAPLVVHCYAGVSRSTAGAFITACALRPDQPEEVWAEAIRAQSPTATPNLHLVTLADRLLARRGRMIAAIEAIGRGEDCFEGVPFALDIGPAG
;
A
#
# COMPACT_ATOMS: atom_id res chain seq x y z
N MET A 1 18.96 1.12 -0.55
CA MET A 1 18.13 -0.09 -0.73
C MET A 1 16.71 0.36 -0.97
N PRO A 2 16.03 -0.14 -2.02
CA PRO A 2 14.69 0.33 -2.36
C PRO A 2 13.69 -0.08 -1.29
N ARG A 3 13.04 0.93 -0.72
CA ARG A 3 12.07 0.76 0.37
C ARG A 3 10.69 1.25 -0.05
N ILE A 4 9.67 0.56 0.44
CA ILE A 4 8.28 1.02 0.38
C ILE A 4 7.95 1.61 1.74
N HIS A 5 7.79 2.93 1.80
CA HIS A 5 7.40 3.65 3.01
C HIS A 5 5.88 3.76 3.08
N VAL A 6 5.32 3.56 4.28
CA VAL A 6 3.89 3.70 4.52
C VAL A 6 3.64 4.76 5.57
N CYS A 7 2.71 5.68 5.28
CA CYS A 7 2.34 6.75 6.19
C CYS A 7 0.85 7.12 6.07
N SER A 8 0.40 8.03 6.94
CA SER A 8 -0.90 8.69 6.85
C SER A 8 -0.85 9.85 5.83
N LEU A 9 -2.02 10.41 5.52
CA LEU A 9 -2.14 11.61 4.68
C LEU A 9 -1.41 12.80 5.32
N ARG A 10 -1.56 12.96 6.65
CA ARG A 10 -0.92 14.03 7.40
C ARG A 10 0.61 14.01 7.30
N ARG A 11 1.20 12.81 7.24
CA ARG A 11 2.66 12.62 7.20
C ARG A 11 3.23 12.55 5.79
N LEU A 12 2.39 12.59 4.75
CA LEU A 12 2.83 12.43 3.36
C LEU A 12 3.95 13.40 2.95
N PRO A 13 3.83 14.74 3.12
CA PRO A 13 4.87 15.66 2.67
C PRO A 13 6.21 15.40 3.37
N GLN A 14 6.19 15.27 4.69
CA GLN A 14 7.37 14.98 5.51
C GLN A 14 8.01 13.64 5.12
N THR A 15 7.21 12.59 4.90
CA THR A 15 7.72 11.26 4.53
C THR A 15 8.41 11.30 3.17
N VAL A 16 7.85 12.03 2.19
CA VAL A 16 8.47 12.20 0.87
C VAL A 16 9.79 12.95 0.98
N GLU A 17 9.84 14.03 1.75
CA GLU A 17 11.04 14.82 1.98
C GLU A 17 12.15 14.01 2.66
N GLU A 18 11.86 13.37 3.80
CA GLU A 18 12.84 12.63 4.60
C GLU A 18 13.40 11.40 3.88
N THR A 19 12.59 10.74 3.04
CA THR A 19 13.00 9.52 2.34
C THR A 19 13.60 9.80 0.97
N GLY A 20 13.40 10.99 0.42
CA GLY A 20 13.75 11.32 -0.96
C GLY A 20 12.95 10.51 -1.98
N ALA A 21 11.75 10.06 -1.62
CA ALA A 21 10.88 9.28 -2.50
C ALA A 21 10.55 10.06 -3.77
N ARG A 22 10.56 9.36 -4.90
CA ARG A 22 10.21 9.93 -6.21
C ARG A 22 8.93 9.38 -6.79
N ASP A 23 8.42 8.29 -6.21
CA ASP A 23 7.17 7.65 -6.60
C ASP A 23 6.22 7.62 -5.40
N VAL A 24 4.95 7.93 -5.65
CA VAL A 24 3.89 7.96 -4.63
C VAL A 24 2.66 7.20 -5.11
N VAL A 25 2.08 6.41 -4.22
CA VAL A 25 0.77 5.80 -4.39
C VAL A 25 -0.17 6.32 -3.30
N THR A 26 -1.25 6.96 -3.74
CA THR A 26 -2.35 7.43 -2.89
C THR A 26 -3.54 6.48 -3.03
N LEU A 27 -3.99 5.88 -1.93
CA LEU A 27 -5.22 5.10 -1.86
C LEU A 27 -6.18 5.74 -0.84
N ILE A 28 -7.12 6.56 -1.31
CA ILE A 28 -7.96 7.37 -0.40
C ILE A 28 -9.34 7.62 -1.00
N LYS A 29 -10.32 8.00 -0.17
CA LYS A 29 -11.60 8.56 -0.65
C LYS A 29 -11.44 10.08 -0.78
N ASN A 30 -12.10 10.69 -1.75
CA ASN A 30 -12.04 12.14 -2.02
C ASN A 30 -10.60 12.53 -2.38
N ILE A 31 -10.08 11.97 -3.46
CA ILE A 31 -8.67 12.12 -3.82
C ILE A 31 -8.28 13.55 -4.18
N ALA A 32 -9.25 14.39 -4.51
CA ALA A 32 -9.06 15.82 -4.75
C ALA A 32 -8.43 16.57 -3.55
N GLN A 33 -8.49 16.01 -2.34
CA GLN A 33 -7.83 16.58 -1.16
C GLN A 33 -6.30 16.38 -1.15
N VAL A 34 -5.77 15.53 -2.04
CA VAL A 34 -4.35 15.15 -2.07
C VAL A 34 -3.66 15.81 -3.26
N ALA A 35 -2.85 16.83 -2.97
CA ALA A 35 -1.92 17.38 -3.94
C ALA A 35 -0.75 16.41 -4.15
N THR A 36 -0.12 16.46 -5.34
CA THR A 36 1.14 15.73 -5.54
C THR A 36 2.23 16.39 -4.68
N PRO A 37 2.86 15.67 -3.73
CA PRO A 37 3.87 16.24 -2.85
C PRO A 37 5.14 16.57 -3.64
N GLN A 38 5.74 17.74 -3.43
CA GLN A 38 7.04 18.05 -4.02
C GLN A 38 8.14 17.18 -3.38
N PRO A 39 9.16 16.74 -4.12
CA PRO A 39 9.46 17.03 -5.54
C PRO A 39 8.87 16.00 -6.53
N VAL A 40 7.89 15.19 -6.12
CA VAL A 40 7.30 14.14 -6.95
C VAL A 40 6.58 14.78 -8.14
N VAL A 41 6.85 14.29 -9.35
CA VAL A 41 6.16 14.74 -10.57
C VAL A 41 4.87 13.96 -10.75
N ARG A 42 3.90 14.54 -11.47
CA ARG A 42 2.54 14.01 -11.60
C ARG A 42 2.51 12.58 -12.16
N GLU A 43 3.43 12.26 -13.06
CA GLU A 43 3.57 10.97 -13.74
C GLU A 43 4.07 9.86 -12.79
N ARG A 44 4.75 10.26 -11.71
CA ARG A 44 5.24 9.36 -10.64
C ARG A 44 4.30 9.35 -9.43
N HIS A 45 3.07 9.85 -9.58
CA HIS A 45 2.06 9.82 -8.54
C HIS A 45 0.80 9.09 -9.03
N LEU A 46 0.64 7.84 -8.60
CA LEU A 46 -0.60 7.09 -8.77
C LEU A 46 -1.61 7.50 -7.69
N ALA A 47 -2.83 7.77 -8.13
CA ALA A 47 -3.91 8.26 -7.28
C ALA A 47 -5.16 7.38 -7.53
N LEU A 48 -5.58 6.60 -6.52
CA LEU A 48 -6.73 5.69 -6.59
C LEU A 48 -7.83 6.14 -5.60
N ASP A 49 -9.01 6.48 -6.12
CA ASP A 49 -10.12 7.02 -5.32
C ASP A 49 -11.15 5.96 -4.94
N PHE A 50 -11.08 5.50 -3.68
CA PHE A 50 -12.07 4.57 -3.11
C PHE A 50 -12.10 4.60 -1.57
N ALA A 51 -13.25 4.20 -1.02
CA ALA A 51 -13.51 4.14 0.41
C ALA A 51 -12.79 2.96 1.10
N ASP A 52 -12.49 3.12 2.39
CA ASP A 52 -11.90 2.06 3.21
C ASP A 52 -12.96 1.08 3.71
N ILE A 53 -13.49 0.27 2.80
CA ILE A 53 -14.56 -0.68 3.09
C ILE A 53 -14.18 -2.07 2.58
N VAL A 54 -14.64 -3.09 3.30
CA VAL A 54 -14.45 -4.51 2.94
C VAL A 54 -15.74 -5.18 2.50
N VAL A 55 -16.88 -4.50 2.66
CA VAL A 55 -18.20 -4.90 2.15
C VAL A 55 -18.81 -3.72 1.39
N PRO A 56 -19.61 -3.96 0.33
CA PRO A 56 -20.31 -2.89 -0.37
C PRO A 56 -21.13 -2.05 0.60
N THR A 57 -21.01 -0.73 0.49
CA THR A 57 -21.71 0.22 1.35
C THR A 57 -22.35 1.28 0.47
N GLU A 58 -23.64 1.54 0.68
CA GLU A 58 -24.40 2.48 -0.11
C GLU A 58 -23.74 3.87 -0.15
N GLY A 59 -23.68 4.46 -1.34
CA GLY A 59 -23.04 5.76 -1.57
C GLY A 59 -21.51 5.79 -1.43
N GLN A 60 -20.85 4.64 -1.28
CA GLN A 60 -19.40 4.53 -1.24
C GLN A 60 -18.84 3.82 -2.48
N VAL A 61 -17.72 4.32 -2.99
CA VAL A 61 -16.95 3.64 -4.03
C VAL A 61 -16.07 2.58 -3.35
N MET A 62 -16.32 1.30 -3.65
CA MET A 62 -15.51 0.19 -3.19
C MET A 62 -14.34 -0.07 -4.16
N ALA A 63 -13.21 -0.56 -3.64
CA ALA A 63 -12.11 -0.99 -4.49
C ALA A 63 -12.56 -2.09 -5.48
N ASN A 64 -11.97 -2.13 -6.67
CA ASN A 64 -12.31 -3.06 -7.74
C ASN A 64 -11.04 -3.50 -8.48
N GLU A 65 -11.17 -4.40 -9.45
CA GLU A 65 -10.03 -4.95 -10.20
C GLU A 65 -9.22 -3.89 -10.94
N THR A 66 -9.86 -2.83 -11.45
CA THR A 66 -9.16 -1.74 -12.15
C THR A 66 -8.21 -1.03 -11.20
N HIS A 67 -8.65 -0.68 -9.99
CA HIS A 67 -7.79 -0.06 -8.97
C HIS A 67 -6.54 -0.90 -8.67
N VAL A 68 -6.70 -2.21 -8.52
CA VAL A 68 -5.57 -3.11 -8.24
C VAL A 68 -4.69 -3.30 -9.47
N SER A 69 -5.28 -3.40 -10.66
CA SER A 69 -4.53 -3.51 -11.91
C SER A 69 -3.68 -2.26 -12.18
N ASP A 70 -4.19 -1.08 -11.85
CA ASP A 70 -3.47 0.18 -11.97
C ASP A 70 -2.32 0.27 -10.96
N LEU A 71 -2.55 -0.16 -9.70
CA LEU A 71 -1.48 -0.32 -8.71
C LEU A 71 -0.37 -1.23 -9.23
N LEU A 72 -0.73 -2.44 -9.68
CA LEU A 72 0.23 -3.42 -10.20
C LEU A 72 1.01 -2.89 -11.41
N ARG A 73 0.34 -2.19 -12.33
CA ARG A 73 1.00 -1.59 -13.51
C ARG A 73 1.99 -0.50 -13.08
N PHE A 74 1.61 0.35 -12.13
CA PHE A 74 2.45 1.42 -11.64
C PHE A 74 3.71 0.87 -10.95
N VAL A 75 3.54 -0.03 -9.98
CA VAL A 75 4.68 -0.52 -9.19
C VAL A 75 5.63 -1.41 -10.00
N ARG A 76 5.15 -2.12 -11.02
CA ARG A 76 6.03 -2.87 -11.94
C ARG A 76 6.93 -1.98 -12.79
N ARG A 77 6.58 -0.70 -12.98
CA ARG A 77 7.42 0.29 -13.67
C ARG A 77 8.38 1.02 -12.74
N TRP A 78 8.26 0.84 -11.42
CA TRP A 78 9.12 1.47 -10.45
C TRP A 78 10.56 0.95 -10.62
N ASP A 79 11.47 1.86 -10.96
CA ASP A 79 12.89 1.58 -11.21
C ASP A 79 13.68 1.17 -9.95
N ARG A 80 13.09 1.35 -8.76
CA ARG A 80 13.69 1.05 -7.46
C ARG A 80 15.00 1.81 -7.19
N VAL A 81 15.25 2.93 -7.89
CA VAL A 81 16.40 3.80 -7.65
C VAL A 81 16.15 4.69 -6.43
N ALA A 82 14.95 5.25 -6.34
CA ALA A 82 14.47 6.02 -5.19
C ALA A 82 13.32 5.30 -4.47
N PRO A 83 13.08 5.55 -3.17
CA PRO A 83 11.98 4.94 -2.44
C PRO A 83 10.59 5.24 -3.03
N LEU A 84 9.66 4.35 -2.74
CA LEU A 84 8.23 4.49 -3.02
C LEU A 84 7.51 4.84 -1.72
N VAL A 85 6.61 5.83 -1.73
CA VAL A 85 5.69 6.08 -0.62
C VAL A 85 4.29 5.58 -0.99
N VAL A 86 3.67 4.80 -0.11
CA VAL A 86 2.28 4.35 -0.23
C VAL A 86 1.51 4.89 0.97
N HIS A 87 0.46 5.67 0.74
CA HIS A 87 -0.29 6.28 1.83
C HIS A 87 -1.81 6.22 1.61
N CYS A 88 -2.53 6.39 2.69
CA CYS A 88 -3.98 6.57 2.71
C CYS A 88 -4.32 7.66 3.73
N TYR A 89 -5.56 7.74 4.21
CA TYR A 89 -5.94 8.72 5.22
C TYR A 89 -5.18 8.50 6.54
N ALA A 90 -5.39 7.34 7.19
CA ALA A 90 -4.82 7.05 8.51
C ALA A 90 -3.48 6.29 8.48
N GLY A 91 -3.07 5.74 7.33
CA GLY A 91 -1.87 4.90 7.24
C GLY A 91 -2.03 3.48 7.80
N VAL A 92 -3.29 3.01 7.97
CA VAL A 92 -3.61 1.77 8.71
C VAL A 92 -4.08 0.61 7.83
N SER A 93 -4.96 0.87 6.85
CA SER A 93 -5.71 -0.18 6.12
C SER A 93 -5.42 -0.23 4.62
N ARG A 94 -5.86 0.79 3.85
CA ARG A 94 -5.61 0.81 2.39
C ARG A 94 -4.14 0.87 2.01
N SER A 95 -3.34 1.69 2.71
CA SER A 95 -1.92 1.85 2.41
C SER A 95 -1.09 0.65 2.81
N THR A 96 -1.45 -0.01 3.92
CA THR A 96 -0.79 -1.24 4.38
C THR A 96 -1.09 -2.40 3.44
N ALA A 97 -2.34 -2.53 2.98
CA ALA A 97 -2.69 -3.45 1.89
C ALA A 97 -1.97 -3.09 0.58
N GLY A 98 -1.92 -1.81 0.20
CA GLY A 98 -1.20 -1.35 -0.99
C GLY A 98 0.29 -1.71 -0.95
N ALA A 99 0.96 -1.53 0.20
CA ALA A 99 2.36 -1.90 0.39
C ALA A 99 2.56 -3.43 0.35
N PHE A 100 1.68 -4.20 1.00
CA PHE A 100 1.69 -5.66 0.96
C PHE A 100 1.55 -6.21 -0.47
N ILE A 101 0.56 -5.72 -1.21
CA ILE A 101 0.31 -6.07 -2.62
C ILE A 101 1.53 -5.72 -3.47
N THR A 102 2.11 -4.54 -3.24
CA THR A 102 3.30 -4.10 -3.96
C THR A 102 4.49 -5.03 -3.70
N ALA A 103 4.75 -5.39 -2.45
CA ALA A 103 5.83 -6.30 -2.10
C ALA A 103 5.63 -7.68 -2.75
N CYS A 104 4.42 -8.24 -2.66
CA CYS A 104 4.07 -9.51 -3.31
C CYS A 104 4.19 -9.45 -4.85
N ALA A 105 3.86 -8.31 -5.47
CA ALA A 105 3.98 -8.15 -6.91
C ALA A 105 5.43 -8.05 -7.39
N LEU A 106 6.31 -7.44 -6.59
CA LEU A 106 7.71 -7.19 -6.92
C LEU A 106 8.64 -8.34 -6.57
N ARG A 107 8.24 -9.19 -5.62
CA ARG A 107 9.01 -10.33 -5.10
C ARG A 107 8.19 -11.62 -5.18
N PRO A 108 7.93 -12.14 -6.39
CA PRO A 108 7.17 -13.37 -6.55
C PRO A 108 7.87 -14.62 -6.03
N ASP A 109 9.18 -14.53 -5.80
CA ASP A 109 10.04 -15.54 -5.19
C ASP A 109 9.87 -15.65 -3.67
N GLN A 110 9.26 -14.66 -3.01
CA GLN A 110 9.10 -14.64 -1.56
C GLN A 110 7.70 -15.12 -1.14
N PRO A 111 7.59 -15.88 -0.04
CA PRO A 111 6.30 -16.20 0.58
C PRO A 111 5.56 -14.93 1.01
N GLU A 112 4.24 -14.95 0.89
CA GLU A 112 3.38 -13.82 1.25
C GLU A 112 3.48 -13.49 2.77
N GLU A 113 3.67 -14.51 3.61
CA GLU A 113 3.78 -14.41 5.06
C GLU A 113 4.95 -13.51 5.50
N VAL A 114 6.08 -13.57 4.79
CA VAL A 114 7.26 -12.74 5.08
C VAL A 114 6.91 -11.25 5.07
N TRP A 115 6.07 -10.82 4.13
CA TRP A 115 5.65 -9.43 4.02
C TRP A 115 4.59 -9.07 5.07
N ALA A 116 3.65 -9.96 5.34
CA ALA A 116 2.63 -9.73 6.37
C ALA A 116 3.26 -9.58 7.75
N GLU A 117 4.16 -10.49 8.12
CA GLU A 117 4.90 -10.45 9.38
C GLU A 117 5.79 -9.21 9.49
N ALA A 118 6.51 -8.85 8.42
CA ALA A 118 7.32 -7.64 8.40
C ALA A 118 6.48 -6.36 8.59
N ILE A 119 5.27 -6.31 8.03
CA ILE A 119 4.33 -5.20 8.26
C ILE A 119 3.93 -5.14 9.73
N ARG A 120 3.47 -6.26 10.30
CA ARG A 120 3.04 -6.30 11.72
C ARG A 120 4.17 -5.95 12.67
N ALA A 121 5.37 -6.48 12.46
CA ALA A 121 6.54 -6.23 13.30
C ALA A 121 6.94 -4.75 13.33
N GLN A 122 6.78 -4.05 12.20
CA GLN A 122 7.13 -2.63 12.11
C GLN A 122 5.97 -1.67 12.43
N SER A 123 4.73 -2.13 12.32
CA SER A 123 3.54 -1.34 12.64
C SER A 123 2.49 -2.19 13.36
N PRO A 124 2.48 -2.15 14.71
CA PRO A 124 1.45 -2.83 15.52
C PRO A 124 0.02 -2.41 15.17
N THR A 125 -0.14 -1.21 14.61
CA THR A 125 -1.43 -0.66 14.17
C THR A 125 -1.90 -1.15 12.80
N ALA A 126 -1.03 -1.72 11.96
CA ALA A 126 -1.40 -2.09 10.61
C ALA A 126 -2.57 -3.09 10.59
N THR A 127 -3.57 -2.81 9.75
CA THR A 127 -4.73 -3.69 9.54
C THR A 127 -5.07 -3.69 8.05
N PRO A 128 -4.31 -4.43 7.22
CA PRO A 128 -4.49 -4.39 5.77
C PRO A 128 -5.93 -4.66 5.33
N ASN A 129 -6.43 -3.83 4.40
CA ASN A 129 -7.77 -3.99 3.82
C ASN A 129 -7.90 -5.34 3.09
N LEU A 130 -8.60 -6.30 3.71
CA LEU A 130 -8.71 -7.68 3.20
C LEU A 130 -9.38 -7.76 1.82
N HIS A 131 -10.37 -6.89 1.53
CA HIS A 131 -11.00 -6.86 0.21
C HIS A 131 -10.02 -6.48 -0.90
N LEU A 132 -9.20 -5.45 -0.67
CA LEU A 132 -8.17 -5.03 -1.61
C LEU A 132 -7.13 -6.16 -1.84
N VAL A 133 -6.75 -6.86 -0.77
CA VAL A 133 -5.82 -8.00 -0.81
C VAL A 133 -6.42 -9.17 -1.58
N THR A 134 -7.71 -9.49 -1.38
CA THR A 134 -8.41 -10.55 -2.11
C THR A 134 -8.46 -10.29 -3.62
N LEU A 135 -8.69 -9.03 -4.02
CA LEU A 135 -8.62 -8.65 -5.44
C LEU A 135 -7.21 -8.88 -6.01
N ALA A 136 -6.17 -8.51 -5.27
CA ALA A 136 -4.78 -8.70 -5.69
C ALA A 136 -4.37 -10.17 -5.73
N ASP A 137 -4.79 -10.99 -4.77
CA ASP A 137 -4.53 -12.43 -4.73
C ASP A 137 -4.96 -13.09 -6.05
N ARG A 138 -6.18 -12.79 -6.50
CA ARG A 138 -6.73 -13.29 -7.75
C ARG A 138 -5.94 -12.77 -8.96
N LEU A 139 -5.66 -11.47 -9.05
CA LEU A 139 -4.95 -10.87 -10.18
C LEU A 139 -3.48 -11.33 -10.28
N LEU A 140 -2.86 -11.70 -9.16
CA LEU A 140 -1.52 -12.26 -9.08
C LEU A 140 -1.50 -13.80 -9.07
N ALA A 141 -2.67 -14.45 -9.19
CA ALA A 141 -2.85 -15.90 -9.15
C ALA A 141 -2.19 -16.57 -7.92
N ARG A 142 -2.31 -15.95 -6.74
CA ARG A 142 -1.71 -16.43 -5.48
C ARG A 142 -2.52 -17.52 -4.79
N ARG A 143 -3.74 -17.80 -5.26
CA ARG A 143 -4.58 -18.95 -4.84
C ARG A 143 -4.88 -18.92 -3.33
N GLY A 144 -5.21 -17.75 -2.81
CA GLY A 144 -5.58 -17.51 -1.41
C GLY A 144 -4.40 -17.30 -0.47
N ARG A 145 -3.14 -17.43 -0.90
CA ARG A 145 -1.98 -17.26 -0.01
C ARG A 145 -1.83 -15.84 0.52
N MET A 146 -2.16 -14.82 -0.28
CA MET A 146 -2.13 -13.43 0.20
C MET A 146 -3.19 -13.18 1.25
N ILE A 147 -4.36 -13.81 1.10
CA ILE A 147 -5.49 -13.71 2.04
C ILE A 147 -5.07 -14.37 3.36
N ALA A 148 -4.58 -15.61 3.31
CA ALA A 148 -4.14 -16.37 4.48
C ALA A 148 -3.06 -15.63 5.29
N ALA A 149 -2.09 -15.00 4.62
CA ALA A 149 -1.03 -14.23 5.28
C ALA A 149 -1.57 -13.02 6.07
N ILE A 150 -2.56 -12.31 5.52
CA ILE A 150 -3.19 -11.17 6.21
C ILE A 150 -4.10 -11.62 7.35
N GLU A 151 -4.84 -12.72 7.18
CA GLU A 151 -5.64 -13.30 8.24
C GLU A 151 -4.77 -13.78 9.42
N ALA A 152 -3.60 -14.35 9.13
CA ALA A 152 -2.67 -14.84 10.16
C ALA A 152 -2.12 -13.72 11.07
N ILE A 153 -1.84 -12.52 10.54
CA ILE A 153 -1.41 -11.37 11.35
C ILE A 153 -2.55 -10.62 12.04
N GLY A 154 -3.80 -10.95 11.67
CA GLY A 154 -5.02 -10.42 12.27
C GLY A 154 -5.18 -8.91 12.24
N ARG A 155 -6.16 -8.43 13.01
CA ARG A 155 -6.40 -7.00 13.24
C ARG A 155 -5.28 -6.40 14.11
N GLY A 156 -4.80 -5.21 13.74
CA GLY A 156 -3.84 -4.46 14.54
C GLY A 156 -4.45 -3.76 15.75
N GLU A 157 -3.59 -3.09 16.51
CA GLU A 157 -3.98 -2.28 17.66
C GLU A 157 -4.88 -1.10 17.26
N ASP A 158 -5.76 -0.69 18.19
CA ASP A 158 -6.62 0.48 18.00
C ASP A 158 -5.77 1.75 17.92
N CYS A 159 -6.03 2.57 16.90
CA CYS A 159 -5.34 3.84 16.70
C CYS A 159 -6.20 4.82 15.89
N PHE A 160 -5.89 6.11 16.02
CA PHE A 160 -6.41 7.15 15.13
C PHE A 160 -5.54 7.32 13.88
N GLU A 161 -4.23 7.17 14.05
CA GLU A 161 -3.21 7.30 13.01
C GLU A 161 -2.23 6.13 13.16
N GLY A 162 -1.91 5.46 12.05
CA GLY A 162 -1.04 4.31 12.03
C GLY A 162 0.43 4.69 12.26
N VAL A 163 1.17 3.79 12.91
CA VAL A 163 2.63 3.88 13.04
C VAL A 163 3.25 3.72 11.65
N PRO A 164 3.97 4.73 11.11
CA PRO A 164 4.65 4.61 9.84
C PRO A 164 5.73 3.54 9.87
N PHE A 165 5.95 2.88 8.73
CA PHE A 165 6.95 1.83 8.59
C PHE A 165 7.53 1.79 7.18
N ALA A 166 8.52 0.93 6.97
CA ALA A 166 9.09 0.72 5.64
C ALA A 166 9.41 -0.75 5.36
N LEU A 167 9.05 -1.25 4.19
CA LEU A 167 9.47 -2.59 3.75
C LEU A 167 10.73 -2.49 2.90
N ASP A 168 11.76 -3.28 3.21
CA ASP A 168 12.92 -3.44 2.34
C ASP A 168 12.61 -4.51 1.29
N ILE A 169 12.57 -4.08 0.02
CA ILE A 169 12.21 -4.95 -1.10
C ILE A 169 13.43 -5.63 -1.72
N GLY A 170 14.65 -5.17 -1.38
CA GLY A 170 15.88 -5.55 -2.08
C GLY A 170 15.93 -5.01 -3.52
N PRO A 171 17.11 -5.09 -4.18
CA PRO A 171 17.30 -4.55 -5.52
C PRO A 171 16.32 -5.14 -6.55
N ALA A 172 16.16 -4.46 -7.68
CA ALA A 172 15.58 -5.10 -8.86
C ALA A 172 16.53 -6.25 -9.27
N GLY A 173 16.01 -7.48 -9.28
CA GLY A 173 16.76 -8.66 -9.73
C GLY A 173 17.01 -8.66 -11.22
#